data_AF-A0A2D4NTX7-F1
#
_entry.id   AF-A0A2D4NTX7-F1
#
_cell.length_a   1.000
_cell.length_b   1.000
_cell.length_c   1.000
_cell.angle_alpha   90.00
_cell.angle_beta   90.00
_cell.angle_gamma   90.00
#
_symmetry.space_group_name_H-M   'P 1'
#
loop_
_entity.id
_entity.type
_entity.pdbx_description
1 polymer ?
#
loop_
_entity_poly.entity_id
_entity_poly.type
_entity_poly.pdbx_seq_one_letter_code
_entity_poly.pdbx_strand_id
1 'polypeptide(L)'
;FIKDQACYDIIPLYNAMKKKVLSDSEEEEEKDADMPGTSTRKRKEHQPKRRLRNRAQSYDIQAWKRQCQELLNLIFQCEDSEPFRQPVDLIEYPDYRDIIDTPMDFATVRETLEAGNYESPSELCKDVRLIFSNSKVYTPCKRSRIYSM
;
A
#
# COMPACT_ATOMS: atom_id res chain seq x y z
N PHE A 1 -11.24 0.03 23.71
CA PHE A 1 -11.77 1.24 23.04
C PHE A 1 -10.62 2.20 22.78
N ILE A 2 -10.12 2.22 21.54
CA ILE A 2 -9.05 3.16 21.13
C ILE A 2 -9.70 4.52 20.94
N LYS A 3 -9.21 5.52 21.69
CA LYS A 3 -9.79 6.85 21.86
C LYS A 3 -9.26 7.89 20.87
N ASP A 4 -8.64 7.48 19.76
CA ASP A 4 -8.04 8.44 18.84
C ASP A 4 -8.68 8.36 17.45
N GLN A 5 -9.59 9.30 17.21
CA GLN A 5 -10.46 9.38 16.03
C GLN A 5 -9.84 10.23 14.90
N ALA A 6 -8.57 10.61 15.04
CA ALA A 6 -7.80 11.37 14.05
C ALA A 6 -6.90 10.49 13.15
N CYS A 7 -6.95 9.16 13.28
CA CYS A 7 -6.08 8.24 12.53
C CYS A 7 -6.48 8.00 11.06
N TYR A 8 -7.57 8.61 10.60
CA TYR A 8 -8.09 8.39 9.24
C TYR A 8 -7.53 9.35 8.19
N ASP A 9 -6.83 10.40 8.60
CA ASP A 9 -6.32 11.41 7.68
C ASP A 9 -4.81 11.24 7.49
N ILE A 10 -4.45 10.65 6.35
CA ILE A 10 -3.05 10.41 5.94
C ILE A 10 -2.38 11.67 5.37
N ILE A 11 -3.16 12.71 5.05
CA ILE A 11 -2.69 13.92 4.39
C ILE A 11 -1.76 14.75 5.30
N PRO A 12 -2.08 14.97 6.59
CA PRO A 12 -1.16 15.64 7.52
C PRO A 12 0.17 14.88 7.69
N LEU A 13 0.11 13.55 7.64
CA LEU A 13 1.27 12.67 7.81
C LEU A 13 2.21 12.74 6.60
N TYR A 14 1.63 12.71 5.39
CA TYR A 14 2.36 12.93 4.13
C TYR A 14 2.99 14.33 4.07
N ASN A 15 2.26 15.38 4.44
CA ASN A 15 2.75 16.76 4.42
C ASN A 15 3.85 17.00 5.45
N ALA A 16 3.75 16.40 6.64
CA ALA A 16 4.79 16.46 7.66
C ALA A 16 6.09 15.76 7.21
N MET A 17 5.98 14.64 6.49
CA MET A 17 7.13 13.98 5.88
C MET A 17 7.77 14.85 4.80
N LYS A 18 6.98 15.41 3.89
CA LYS A 18 7.48 16.28 2.81
C LYS A 18 8.21 17.51 3.35
N LYS A 19 7.69 18.15 4.40
CA LYS A 19 8.33 19.32 5.02
C LYS A 19 9.68 19.02 5.66
N LYS A 20 9.85 17.83 6.26
CA LYS A 20 11.14 17.40 6.82
C LYS A 20 12.19 17.10 5.74
N VAL A 21 11.78 16.61 4.58
CA VAL A 21 12.69 16.31 3.46
C VAL A 21 13.22 17.57 2.78
N LEU A 22 12.40 18.62 2.66
CA LEU A 22 12.81 19.85 1.97
C LEU A 22 13.65 20.82 2.82
N SER A 23 13.52 20.78 4.15
CA SER A 23 14.23 21.69 5.05
C SER A 23 15.72 21.38 5.23
N ASP A 24 16.19 20.24 4.71
CA ASP A 24 17.56 19.72 4.95
C ASP A 24 18.49 19.90 3.73
N SER A 25 18.05 20.63 2.68
CA SER A 25 18.77 20.72 1.40
C SER A 25 19.29 22.11 1.04
N GLU A 26 19.16 23.11 1.91
CA GLU A 26 19.69 24.45 1.68
C GLU A 26 20.49 24.89 2.90
N GLU A 27 21.82 24.68 2.88
CA GLU A 27 22.87 25.55 3.48
C GLU A 27 24.23 24.83 3.48
N GLU A 28 24.96 24.84 2.35
CA GLU A 28 26.43 24.71 2.35
C GLU A 28 27.04 25.74 1.39
N GLU A 29 27.62 26.82 1.92
CA GLU A 29 28.74 27.54 1.30
C GLU A 29 29.79 27.86 2.38
N GLU A 30 30.87 27.06 2.42
CA GLU A 30 32.10 27.37 3.15
C GLU A 30 32.99 28.31 2.32
N LYS A 31 33.49 29.40 2.93
CA LYS A 31 34.64 30.16 2.42
C LYS A 31 35.75 30.18 3.47
N ASP A 32 36.83 29.49 3.12
CA ASP A 32 38.09 29.38 3.86
C ASP A 32 38.93 30.68 3.70
N ALA A 33 39.46 31.20 4.81
CA ALA A 33 40.52 32.21 4.81
C ALA A 33 41.43 32.06 6.05
N ASP A 34 42.73 31.98 5.73
CA ASP A 34 43.92 31.70 6.53
C ASP A 34 44.28 32.78 7.57
N MET A 35 44.73 32.40 8.78
CA MET A 35 45.62 33.19 9.66
C MET A 35 46.14 32.41 10.90
N PRO A 36 47.43 32.52 11.29
CA PRO A 36 47.98 31.88 12.49
C PRO A 36 48.02 32.83 13.69
N GLY A 37 47.66 32.34 14.89
CA GLY A 37 47.71 33.14 16.13
C GLY A 37 47.53 32.36 17.44
N THR A 38 48.63 32.24 18.18
CA THR A 38 48.88 31.95 19.61
C THR A 38 47.74 31.63 20.62
N SER A 39 47.98 30.57 21.39
CA SER A 39 47.73 30.36 22.84
C SER A 39 46.49 30.98 23.49
N THR A 40 45.54 30.13 23.92
CA THR A 40 45.09 30.05 25.33
C THR A 40 44.13 28.87 25.54
N ARG A 41 44.42 28.11 26.60
CA ARG A 41 43.64 27.01 27.18
C ARG A 41 42.15 27.37 27.33
N LYS A 42 41.25 26.60 26.69
CA LYS A 42 39.88 26.34 27.19
C LYS A 42 39.47 24.90 26.89
N ARG A 43 39.33 24.10 27.95
CA ARG A 43 38.70 22.77 27.94
C ARG A 43 37.24 22.96 27.51
N LYS A 44 36.89 22.49 26.31
CA LYS A 44 35.50 22.19 25.93
C LYS A 44 35.27 20.70 26.14
N GLU A 45 34.37 20.40 27.07
CA GLU A 45 33.82 19.05 27.26
C GLU A 45 33.36 18.49 25.91
N HIS A 46 34.02 17.43 25.47
CA HIS A 46 33.53 16.60 24.39
C HIS A 46 32.37 15.77 24.95
N GLN A 47 31.14 16.25 24.81
CA GLN A 47 30.00 15.36 24.86
C GLN A 47 30.14 14.34 23.72
N PRO A 48 29.99 13.03 23.99
CA PRO A 48 30.03 12.05 22.92
C PRO A 48 28.83 12.33 22.01
N LYS A 49 29.10 12.70 20.75
CA LYS A 49 28.09 12.73 19.69
C LYS A 49 27.45 11.35 19.68
N ARG A 50 26.27 11.23 20.29
CA ARG A 50 25.39 10.08 20.11
C ARG A 50 25.19 10.00 18.61
N ARG A 51 25.92 9.07 17.97
CA ARG A 51 25.60 8.61 16.63
C ARG A 51 24.19 8.05 16.73
N LEU A 52 23.19 8.92 16.53
CA LEU A 52 21.87 8.52 16.11
C LEU A 52 22.15 7.72 14.84
N ARG A 53 22.17 6.39 15.01
CA ARG A 53 21.94 5.46 13.93
C ARG A 53 20.60 5.92 13.36
N ASN A 54 20.65 6.80 12.35
CA ASN A 54 19.65 6.87 11.31
C ASN A 54 19.71 5.50 10.62
N ARG A 55 19.12 4.51 11.29
CA ARG A 55 18.65 3.31 10.63
C ARG A 55 17.53 3.84 9.78
N ALA A 56 17.88 4.31 8.57
CA ALA A 56 16.93 4.48 7.51
C ALA A 56 16.13 3.18 7.48
N GLN A 57 14.90 3.21 7.97
CA GLN A 57 13.96 2.13 7.75
C GLN A 57 13.83 2.08 6.23
N SER A 58 14.52 1.13 5.62
CA SER A 58 14.32 0.81 4.21
C SER A 58 12.84 0.46 4.08
N TYR A 59 12.04 1.38 3.57
CA TYR A 59 10.67 1.09 3.19
C TYR A 59 10.75 0.02 2.11
N ASP A 60 10.30 -1.19 2.45
CA ASP A 60 10.22 -2.27 1.47
C ASP A 60 9.11 -1.92 0.48
N ILE A 61 9.50 -1.47 -0.70
CA ILE A 61 8.59 -1.12 -1.81
C ILE A 61 7.73 -2.33 -2.22
N GLN A 62 8.13 -3.56 -1.86
CA GLN A 62 7.38 -4.79 -2.10
C GLN A 62 6.51 -5.23 -0.92
N ALA A 63 6.51 -4.49 0.20
CA ALA A 63 5.73 -4.85 1.38
C ALA A 63 4.23 -4.98 1.06
N TRP A 64 3.69 -4.07 0.24
CA TRP A 64 2.29 -4.10 -0.15
C TRP A 64 1.95 -5.36 -0.97
N LYS A 65 2.87 -5.85 -1.82
CA LYS A 65 2.64 -7.08 -2.59
C LYS A 65 2.53 -8.28 -1.67
N ARG A 66 3.41 -8.38 -0.66
CA ARG A 66 3.35 -9.46 0.35
C ARG A 66 2.06 -9.39 1.15
N GLN A 67 1.65 -8.20 1.57
CA GLN A 67 0.39 -7.99 2.29
C GLN A 67 -0.83 -8.37 1.43
N CYS A 68 -0.83 -8.03 0.14
CA CYS A 68 -1.89 -8.44 -0.78
C CYS A 68 -1.90 -9.94 -1.03
N GLN A 69 -0.74 -10.59 -1.13
CA GLN A 69 -0.64 -12.05 -1.24
C GLN A 69 -1.21 -12.74 0.00
N GLU A 70 -0.88 -12.25 1.20
CA GLU A 70 -1.42 -12.78 2.45
C GLU A 70 -2.94 -12.58 2.54
N LEU A 71 -3.44 -11.41 2.14
CA LEU A 71 -4.87 -11.14 2.05
C LEU A 71 -5.58 -12.10 1.08
N LEU A 72 -5.02 -12.32 -0.11
CA LEU A 72 -5.57 -13.27 -1.08
C LEU A 72 -5.60 -14.68 -0.49
N ASN A 73 -4.53 -15.11 0.20
CA ASN A 73 -4.51 -16.42 0.86
C ASN A 73 -5.62 -16.57 1.92
N LEU A 74 -5.93 -15.50 2.66
CA LEU A 74 -7.04 -15.49 3.61
C LEU A 74 -8.39 -15.57 2.88
N ILE A 75 -8.57 -14.80 1.81
CA ILE A 75 -9.80 -14.84 0.99
C ILE A 75 -10.04 -16.26 0.45
N PHE A 76 -9.01 -16.94 -0.06
CA PHE A 76 -9.13 -18.32 -0.55
C PHE A 76 -9.46 -19.34 0.54
N GLN A 77 -9.24 -19.03 1.81
CA GLN A 77 -9.66 -19.87 2.95
C GLN A 77 -11.13 -19.63 3.35
N CYS A 78 -11.69 -18.45 3.04
CA CYS A 78 -13.10 -18.17 3.29
C CYS A 78 -13.99 -18.98 2.35
N GLU A 79 -14.99 -19.68 2.88
CA GLU A 79 -15.98 -20.42 2.07
C GLU A 79 -16.76 -19.47 1.14
N ASP A 80 -17.04 -18.25 1.61
CA ASP A 80 -17.75 -17.21 0.86
C ASP A 80 -17.03 -16.79 -0.44
N SER A 81 -15.73 -17.04 -0.56
CA SER A 81 -15.00 -16.71 -1.78
C SER A 81 -15.22 -17.71 -2.92
N GLU A 82 -15.75 -18.91 -2.64
CA GLU A 82 -15.78 -20.02 -3.59
C GLU A 82 -16.33 -19.66 -4.98
N PRO A 83 -17.47 -18.94 -5.12
CA PRO A 83 -18.01 -18.56 -6.42
C PRO A 83 -17.16 -17.56 -7.21
N PHE A 84 -16.21 -16.90 -6.53
CA PHE A 84 -15.39 -15.82 -7.07
C PHE A 84 -13.93 -16.23 -7.29
N ARG A 85 -13.56 -17.49 -7.00
CA ARG A 85 -12.17 -17.98 -7.09
C ARG A 85 -11.70 -18.19 -8.51
N GLN A 86 -12.60 -18.41 -9.45
CA GLN A 86 -12.34 -18.71 -10.86
C GLN A 86 -13.24 -17.83 -11.74
N PRO A 87 -12.88 -17.65 -13.03
CA PRO A 87 -13.78 -17.01 -13.99
C PRO A 87 -15.16 -17.69 -14.01
N VAL A 88 -16.22 -16.90 -14.15
CA VAL A 88 -17.59 -17.42 -14.26
C VAL A 88 -17.70 -18.36 -15.47
N ASP A 89 -18.26 -19.55 -15.25
CA ASP A 89 -18.48 -20.54 -16.31
C ASP A 89 -19.60 -20.08 -17.26
N LEU A 90 -19.26 -19.79 -18.50
CA LEU A 90 -20.20 -19.33 -19.52
C LEU A 90 -21.09 -20.47 -20.07
N ILE A 91 -20.78 -21.73 -19.78
CA ILE A 91 -21.67 -22.84 -20.10
C ILE A 91 -22.83 -22.88 -19.09
N GLU A 92 -22.54 -22.63 -17.81
CA GLU A 92 -23.55 -22.55 -16.75
C GLU A 92 -24.34 -21.23 -16.81
N TYR A 93 -23.65 -20.13 -17.14
CA TYR A 93 -24.20 -18.77 -17.21
C TYR A 93 -23.95 -18.15 -18.60
N PRO A 94 -24.67 -18.59 -19.64
CA PRO A 94 -24.43 -18.16 -21.02
C PRO A 94 -24.72 -16.68 -21.28
N ASP A 95 -25.59 -16.05 -20.48
CA ASP A 95 -25.95 -14.64 -20.57
C ASP A 95 -24.98 -13.72 -19.82
N TYR A 96 -23.97 -14.27 -19.11
CA TYR A 96 -23.09 -13.49 -18.26
C TYR A 96 -22.34 -12.39 -19.02
N ARG A 97 -21.86 -12.68 -20.23
CA ARG A 97 -21.15 -11.72 -21.09
C ARG A 97 -22.06 -10.69 -21.76
N ASP A 98 -23.37 -10.93 -21.79
CA ASP A 98 -24.34 -9.95 -22.28
C ASP A 98 -24.63 -8.86 -21.22
N ILE A 99 -24.33 -9.17 -19.95
CA ILE A 99 -24.60 -8.31 -18.79
C ILE A 99 -23.32 -7.69 -18.22
N ILE A 100 -22.22 -8.44 -18.23
CA ILE A 100 -20.94 -8.06 -17.62
C ILE A 100 -19.87 -7.83 -18.70
N ASP A 101 -19.48 -6.57 -18.85
CA ASP A 101 -18.47 -6.14 -19.84
C ASP A 101 -17.08 -6.71 -19.54
N THR A 102 -16.64 -6.59 -18.28
CA THR A 102 -15.29 -6.96 -17.84
C THR A 102 -15.37 -7.94 -16.68
N PRO A 103 -15.36 -9.27 -16.94
CA PRO A 103 -15.28 -10.28 -15.90
C PRO A 103 -13.98 -10.17 -15.09
N MET A 104 -14.07 -10.56 -13.82
CA MET A 104 -12.93 -10.58 -12.91
C MET A 104 -13.15 -11.65 -11.83
N ASP A 105 -12.06 -12.22 -11.32
CA ASP A 105 -12.05 -13.28 -10.30
C ASP A 105 -10.74 -13.27 -9.49
N PHE A 106 -10.72 -13.94 -8.35
CA PHE A 106 -9.55 -13.91 -7.45
C PHE A 106 -8.33 -14.66 -7.99
N ALA A 107 -8.47 -15.65 -8.89
CA ALA A 107 -7.32 -16.29 -9.51
C ALA A 107 -6.64 -15.35 -10.50
N THR A 108 -7.41 -14.65 -11.35
CA THR A 108 -6.89 -13.60 -12.24
C THR A 108 -6.16 -12.50 -11.46
N VAL A 109 -6.72 -12.03 -10.34
CA VAL A 109 -6.07 -11.03 -9.48
C VAL A 109 -4.75 -11.57 -8.89
N ARG A 110 -4.74 -12.82 -8.42
CA ARG A 110 -3.53 -13.45 -7.87
C ARG A 110 -2.45 -13.60 -8.93
N GLU A 111 -2.79 -14.10 -10.10
CA GLU A 111 -1.86 -14.29 -11.23
C GLU A 111 -1.27 -12.96 -11.69
N THR A 112 -2.10 -11.90 -11.76
CA THR A 112 -1.65 -10.54 -12.11
C THR A 112 -0.68 -9.97 -11.09
N LEU A 113 -0.93 -10.23 -9.79
CA LEU A 113 -0.03 -9.83 -8.70
C LEU A 113 1.31 -10.58 -8.76
N GLU A 114 1.29 -11.89 -9.01
CA GLU A 114 2.48 -12.75 -9.09
C GLU A 114 3.32 -12.46 -10.35
N ALA A 115 2.67 -12.15 -11.47
CA ALA A 115 3.32 -11.69 -12.68
C ALA A 115 3.96 -10.29 -12.51
N GLY A 116 3.62 -9.56 -11.45
CA GLY A 116 4.13 -8.22 -11.18
C GLY A 116 3.49 -7.14 -12.06
N ASN A 117 2.32 -7.42 -12.63
CA ASN A 117 1.60 -6.53 -13.55
C ASN A 117 0.75 -5.47 -12.83
N TYR A 118 0.79 -5.42 -11.50
CA TYR A 118 0.28 -4.30 -10.71
C TYR A 118 1.42 -3.38 -10.29
N GLU A 119 1.28 -2.10 -10.61
CA GLU A 119 2.21 -1.03 -10.23
C GLU A 119 1.88 -0.49 -8.83
N SER A 120 0.63 -0.62 -8.39
CA SER A 120 0.17 -0.12 -7.09
C SER A 120 -0.89 -1.01 -6.44
N PRO A 121 -1.03 -0.97 -5.09
CA PRO A 121 -2.12 -1.69 -4.40
C PRO A 121 -3.51 -1.16 -4.79
N SER A 122 -3.59 0.07 -5.30
CA SER A 122 -4.84 0.65 -5.77
C SER A 122 -5.38 -0.04 -7.02
N GLU A 123 -4.53 -0.57 -7.89
CA GLU A 123 -4.95 -1.32 -9.08
C GLU A 123 -5.55 -2.67 -8.69
N LEU A 124 -4.86 -3.43 -7.84
CA LEU A 124 -5.40 -4.66 -7.27
C LEU A 124 -6.75 -4.41 -6.58
N CYS A 125 -6.87 -3.31 -5.81
CA CYS A 125 -8.12 -2.95 -5.15
C CYS A 125 -9.26 -2.66 -6.15
N LYS A 126 -8.96 -2.09 -7.33
CA LYS A 126 -9.96 -1.88 -8.38
C LYS A 126 -10.49 -3.22 -8.90
N ASP A 127 -9.62 -4.17 -9.19
CA ASP A 127 -10.04 -5.48 -9.70
C ASP A 127 -10.82 -6.28 -8.65
N VAL A 128 -10.39 -6.27 -7.40
CA VAL A 128 -11.15 -6.89 -6.30
C VAL A 128 -12.55 -6.26 -6.15
N ARG A 129 -12.66 -4.93 -6.27
CA ARG A 129 -13.98 -4.26 -6.26
C ARG A 129 -14.82 -4.58 -7.49
N LEU A 130 -14.19 -4.86 -8.64
CA LEU A 130 -14.87 -5.25 -9.86
C LEU A 130 -15.55 -6.61 -9.69
N ILE A 131 -14.91 -7.58 -9.03
CA ILE A 131 -15.52 -8.89 -8.69
C ILE A 131 -16.87 -8.68 -7.98
N PHE A 132 -16.90 -7.89 -6.92
CA PHE A 132 -18.12 -7.62 -6.16
C PHE A 132 -19.15 -6.80 -6.94
N SER A 133 -18.68 -5.86 -7.76
CA SER A 133 -19.56 -5.04 -8.59
C SER A 133 -20.24 -5.90 -9.67
N ASN A 134 -19.51 -6.81 -10.29
CA ASN A 134 -20.04 -7.76 -11.27
C ASN A 134 -21.06 -8.70 -10.62
N SER A 135 -20.77 -9.24 -9.44
CA SER A 135 -21.72 -10.06 -8.68
C SER A 135 -23.03 -9.32 -8.41
N LYS A 136 -22.94 -8.05 -8.01
CA LYS A 136 -24.11 -7.20 -7.75
C LYS A 136 -24.92 -6.87 -9.00
N VAL A 137 -24.26 -6.67 -10.15
CA VAL A 137 -24.94 -6.39 -11.42
C VAL A 137 -25.62 -7.65 -11.95
N TYR A 138 -24.92 -8.79 -11.90
CA TYR A 138 -25.45 -10.06 -12.40
C TYR A 138 -26.56 -10.64 -11.51
N THR A 139 -26.57 -10.33 -10.21
CA THR A 139 -27.52 -10.92 -9.26
C THR A 139 -28.62 -9.92 -8.86
N PRO A 140 -29.77 -9.85 -9.57
CA PRO A 140 -30.83 -8.88 -9.28
C PRO A 140 -31.56 -9.13 -7.95
N CYS A 141 -31.48 -10.35 -7.40
CA CYS A 141 -32.10 -10.69 -6.13
C CYS A 141 -31.10 -10.57 -4.97
N LYS A 142 -31.32 -9.58 -4.10
CA LYS A 142 -30.52 -9.36 -2.87
C LYS A 142 -30.57 -10.53 -1.86
N ARG A 143 -31.39 -11.55 -2.09
CA ARG A 143 -31.48 -12.78 -1.28
C ARG A 143 -30.77 -13.98 -1.91
N SER A 144 -30.15 -13.82 -3.08
CA SER A 144 -29.36 -14.90 -3.66
C SER A 144 -28.20 -15.25 -2.74
N ARG A 145 -27.93 -16.54 -2.60
CA ARG A 145 -26.84 -17.07 -1.75
C ARG A 145 -25.50 -16.46 -2.15
N ILE A 146 -25.23 -16.36 -3.46
CA ILE A 146 -23.98 -15.80 -4.00
C ILE A 146 -23.86 -14.29 -3.72
N TYR A 147 -24.97 -13.55 -3.67
CA TYR A 147 -24.95 -12.12 -3.35
C TYR A 147 -24.77 -11.86 -1.84
N SER A 148 -25.19 -12.80 -1.00
CA SER A 148 -25.04 -12.71 0.46
C SER A 148 -23.67 -13.15 0.99
N MET A 149 -22.91 -13.87 0.16
CA MET A 149 -21.51 -14.25 0.38
C MET A 149 -20.61 -13.05 0.06
#